data_AF-A0A821J546-F1
#
_entry.id   AF-A0A821J546-F1
#
_cell.length_a   1.000
_cell.length_b   1.000
_cell.length_c   1.000
_cell.angle_alpha   90.00
_cell.angle_beta   90.00
_cell.angle_gamma   90.00
#
_symmetry.space_group_name_H-M   'P 1'
#
loop_
_entity.id
_entity.type
_entity.pdbx_description
1 polymer ?
#
loop_
_entity_poly.entity_id
_entity_poly.type
_entity_poly.pdbx_seq_one_letter_code
_entity_poly.pdbx_strand_id
1 'polypeptide(L)'
;MRRRKAKDPSLIEDQRICTKENCLSCCKKFTAFMFSRVGLFFVMIGYVALGGWLFQGLEARNEQDMRRSMSEKLNSTLYKLWDEILRVNSYPYHDKRGNFTLYATEELEKFEATVIQQVQQGFDGRTRPGADPDWNYFGAILYAVTLVSTIGYGHITTKTVAGKIATVLYSAFGVPLMMLFVANIGSTMAKLFAFVFSRIKIIFCCRWRNKNKRVSLKKTPQQDDKETTIKIDEQQITKKSNLKQTKADQELLEK
;
A
#
# COMPACT_ATOMS: atom_id res chain seq x y z
N MET A 1 -9.69 62.55 -50.94
CA MET A 1 -9.72 62.59 -49.46
C MET A 1 -9.96 61.18 -48.90
N ARG A 2 -8.92 60.49 -48.41
CA ARG A 2 -9.06 59.19 -47.72
C ARG A 2 -8.87 59.40 -46.22
N ARG A 3 -9.96 59.38 -45.44
CA ARG A 3 -9.89 59.37 -43.97
C ARG A 3 -9.43 57.98 -43.52
N ARG A 4 -8.23 57.89 -42.95
CA ARG A 4 -7.77 56.71 -42.20
C ARG A 4 -8.62 56.62 -40.94
N LYS A 5 -9.41 55.54 -40.79
CA LYS A 5 -10.09 55.24 -39.52
C LYS A 5 -9.01 54.90 -38.50
N ALA A 6 -8.96 55.68 -37.42
CA ALA A 6 -8.13 55.39 -36.26
C ALA A 6 -8.57 54.04 -35.66
N LYS A 7 -7.61 53.18 -35.36
CA LYS A 7 -7.82 51.89 -34.70
C LYS A 7 -8.17 52.17 -33.24
N ASP A 8 -9.36 51.77 -32.85
CA ASP A 8 -9.93 51.96 -31.51
C ASP A 8 -9.02 51.33 -30.43
N PRO A 9 -8.50 52.09 -29.44
CA PRO A 9 -7.59 51.58 -28.41
C PRO A 9 -8.22 50.53 -27.49
N SER A 10 -9.55 50.46 -27.45
CA SER A 10 -10.34 49.55 -26.61
C SER A 10 -10.20 48.07 -27.00
N LEU A 11 -9.84 47.76 -28.24
CA LEU A 11 -9.72 46.38 -28.74
C LEU A 11 -8.37 45.69 -28.45
N ILE A 12 -7.39 46.43 -27.92
CA ILE A 12 -6.06 45.87 -27.59
C ILE A 12 -5.97 45.48 -26.11
N GLU A 13 -6.82 46.06 -25.25
CA GLU A 13 -6.80 45.79 -23.80
C GLU A 13 -7.50 44.47 -23.43
N ASP A 14 -8.51 44.04 -24.21
CA ASP A 14 -9.24 42.78 -23.98
C ASP A 14 -8.41 41.51 -24.26
N GLN A 15 -7.35 41.60 -25.08
CA GLN A 15 -6.48 40.44 -25.36
C GLN A 15 -5.45 40.16 -24.26
N ARG A 16 -5.20 41.09 -23.32
CA ARG A 16 -4.24 40.86 -22.22
C ARG A 16 -4.85 40.28 -20.94
N ILE A 17 -6.16 40.34 -20.78
CA ILE A 17 -6.84 39.90 -19.56
C ILE A 17 -7.12 38.38 -19.57
N CYS A 18 -7.19 37.75 -20.75
CA CYS A 18 -7.67 36.36 -20.91
C CYS A 18 -6.63 35.23 -20.70
N THR A 19 -5.50 35.49 -20.03
CA THR A 19 -4.50 34.43 -19.72
C THR A 19 -4.31 34.14 -18.23
N LYS A 20 -4.70 35.06 -17.32
CA LYS A 20 -4.50 34.87 -15.87
C LYS A 20 -5.67 34.18 -15.16
N GLU A 21 -6.92 34.47 -15.51
CA GLU A 21 -8.10 33.90 -14.81
C GLU A 21 -8.32 32.41 -15.09
N ASN A 22 -7.94 31.93 -16.28
CA ASN A 22 -8.07 30.51 -16.66
C ASN A 22 -7.03 29.61 -15.96
N CYS A 23 -5.83 30.14 -15.68
CA CYS A 23 -4.79 29.42 -14.97
C CYS A 23 -5.15 29.25 -13.48
N LEU A 24 -5.69 30.31 -12.86
CA LEU A 24 -6.13 30.27 -11.46
C LEU A 24 -7.32 29.33 -11.24
N SER A 25 -8.28 29.30 -12.16
CA SER A 25 -9.41 28.37 -12.12
C SER A 25 -8.98 26.92 -12.39
N CYS A 26 -7.98 26.68 -13.23
CA CYS A 26 -7.40 25.36 -13.45
C CYS A 26 -6.66 24.86 -12.22
N CYS A 27 -5.82 25.70 -11.59
CA CYS A 27 -5.15 25.38 -10.34
C CYS A 27 -6.14 25.11 -9.20
N LYS A 28 -7.27 25.81 -9.13
CA LYS A 28 -8.31 25.60 -8.10
C LYS A 28 -9.05 24.26 -8.29
N LYS A 29 -9.36 23.88 -9.53
CA LYS A 29 -9.94 22.57 -9.87
C LYS A 29 -8.95 21.43 -9.65
N PHE A 30 -7.69 21.63 -10.02
CA PHE A 30 -6.60 20.68 -9.81
C PHE A 30 -6.28 20.49 -8.32
N THR A 31 -6.15 21.55 -7.53
CA THR A 31 -5.96 21.43 -6.07
C THR A 31 -7.17 20.78 -5.39
N ALA A 32 -8.40 21.08 -5.80
CA ALA A 32 -9.59 20.38 -5.32
C ALA A 32 -9.58 18.88 -5.66
N PHE A 33 -9.10 18.51 -6.84
CA PHE A 33 -8.89 17.11 -7.22
C PHE A 33 -7.76 16.44 -6.43
N MET A 34 -6.62 17.12 -6.24
CA MET A 34 -5.46 16.61 -5.49
C MET A 34 -5.77 16.40 -4.01
N PHE A 35 -6.65 17.23 -3.43
CA PHE A 35 -7.18 17.05 -2.06
C PHE A 35 -8.38 16.09 -1.97
N SER A 36 -8.86 15.56 -3.09
CA SER A 36 -9.82 14.46 -3.03
C SER A 36 -9.16 13.21 -2.44
N ARG A 37 -9.95 12.35 -1.79
CA ARG A 37 -9.44 11.13 -1.16
C ARG A 37 -8.61 10.27 -2.13
N VAL A 38 -8.99 10.28 -3.41
CA VAL A 38 -8.35 9.53 -4.49
C VAL A 38 -7.14 10.29 -5.05
N GLY A 39 -7.20 11.62 -5.13
CA GLY A 39 -6.08 12.46 -5.57
C GLY A 39 -4.84 12.25 -4.72
N LEU A 40 -4.98 12.25 -3.39
CA LEU A 40 -3.86 12.06 -2.46
C LEU A 40 -3.10 10.74 -2.69
N PHE A 41 -3.76 9.67 -3.14
CA PHE A 41 -3.08 8.43 -3.50
C PHE A 41 -2.17 8.61 -4.71
N PHE A 42 -2.67 9.22 -5.78
CA PHE A 42 -1.88 9.45 -6.98
C PHE A 42 -0.72 10.43 -6.73
N VAL A 43 -0.94 11.45 -5.90
CA VAL A 43 0.13 12.36 -5.46
C VAL A 43 1.22 11.59 -4.73
N MET A 44 0.85 10.73 -3.78
CA MET A 44 1.81 9.96 -3.01
C MET A 44 2.60 8.99 -3.89
N ILE A 45 1.93 8.28 -4.81
CA ILE A 45 2.58 7.37 -5.76
C ILE A 45 3.55 8.15 -6.66
N GLY A 46 3.12 9.29 -7.21
CA GLY A 46 3.98 10.15 -8.04
C GLY A 46 5.18 10.69 -7.26
N TYR A 47 4.99 11.09 -6.01
CA TYR A 47 6.06 11.57 -5.14
C TYR A 47 7.12 10.49 -4.89
N VAL A 48 6.68 9.27 -4.57
CA VAL A 48 7.59 8.13 -4.38
C VAL A 48 8.33 7.75 -5.66
N ALA A 49 7.64 7.74 -6.80
CA ALA A 49 8.27 7.47 -8.10
C ALA A 49 9.32 8.52 -8.47
N LEU A 50 9.03 9.80 -8.21
CA LEU A 50 9.98 10.90 -8.36
C LEU A 50 11.20 10.70 -7.45
N GLY A 51 10.98 10.30 -6.20
CA GLY A 51 12.06 9.96 -5.27
C GLY A 51 12.94 8.81 -5.78
N GLY A 52 12.34 7.76 -6.32
CA GLY A 52 13.05 6.65 -6.95
C GLY A 52 13.97 7.10 -8.09
N TRP A 53 13.44 7.92 -9.02
CA TRP A 53 14.24 8.50 -10.10
C TRP A 53 15.36 9.41 -9.59
N LEU A 54 15.06 10.27 -8.61
CA LEU A 54 16.01 11.22 -8.02
C LEU A 54 17.19 10.50 -7.34
N PHE A 55 16.91 9.58 -6.42
CA PHE A 55 17.97 8.92 -5.64
C PHE A 55 18.76 7.91 -6.48
N GLN A 56 18.10 7.21 -7.41
CA GLN A 56 18.82 6.38 -8.37
C GLN A 56 19.78 7.21 -9.20
N GLY A 57 19.34 8.37 -9.72
CA GLY A 57 20.19 9.26 -10.50
C GLY A 57 21.39 9.81 -9.74
N LEU A 58 21.23 10.08 -8.44
CA LEU A 58 22.29 10.64 -7.59
C LEU A 58 23.31 9.60 -7.09
N GLU A 59 22.87 8.39 -6.74
CA GLU A 59 23.72 7.41 -6.05
C GLU A 59 24.17 6.24 -6.91
N ALA A 60 23.42 5.86 -7.96
CA ALA A 60 23.72 4.64 -8.73
C ALA A 60 25.11 4.68 -9.38
N ARG A 61 25.55 5.86 -9.85
CA ARG A 61 26.89 6.01 -10.43
C ARG A 61 27.98 5.81 -9.38
N ASN A 62 27.84 6.45 -8.22
CA ASN A 62 28.80 6.35 -7.12
C ASN A 62 28.92 4.91 -6.59
N GLU A 63 27.79 4.20 -6.46
CA GLU A 63 27.80 2.78 -6.08
C GLU A 63 28.54 1.91 -7.09
N GLN A 64 28.28 2.10 -8.39
CA GLN A 64 28.94 1.35 -9.45
C GLN A 64 30.45 1.60 -9.47
N ASP A 65 30.88 2.86 -9.29
CA ASP A 65 32.30 3.21 -9.29
C ASP A 65 33.02 2.60 -8.07
N MET A 66 32.42 2.65 -6.88
CA MET A 66 32.96 1.96 -5.69
C MET A 66 33.03 0.45 -5.88
N ARG A 67 31.96 -0.18 -6.42
CA ARG A 67 31.94 -1.61 -6.71
C ARG A 67 33.05 -2.03 -7.67
N ARG A 68 33.25 -1.28 -8.76
CA ARG A 68 34.27 -1.57 -9.76
C ARG A 68 35.67 -1.44 -9.18
N SER A 69 35.96 -0.30 -8.53
CA SER A 69 37.24 -0.06 -7.85
C SER A 69 37.57 -1.17 -6.86
N MET A 70 36.60 -1.62 -6.07
CA MET A 70 36.83 -2.66 -5.07
C MET A 70 37.01 -4.05 -5.71
N SER A 71 36.25 -4.36 -6.76
CA SER A 71 36.44 -5.61 -7.50
C SER A 71 37.79 -5.67 -8.22
N GLU A 72 38.25 -4.55 -8.79
CA GLU A 72 39.55 -4.46 -9.46
C GLU A 72 40.71 -4.67 -8.48
N LYS A 73 40.67 -4.01 -7.32
CA LYS A 73 41.70 -4.16 -6.28
C LYS A 73 41.72 -5.57 -5.70
N LEU A 74 40.54 -6.16 -5.46
CA LEU A 74 40.43 -7.55 -5.01
C LEU A 74 41.05 -8.51 -6.03
N ASN A 75 40.67 -8.41 -7.31
CA ASN A 75 41.22 -9.27 -8.35
C ASN A 75 42.73 -9.08 -8.51
N SER A 76 43.23 -7.85 -8.41
CA SER A 76 44.67 -7.56 -8.46
C SER A 76 45.43 -8.26 -7.32
N THR A 77 44.93 -8.17 -6.08
CA THR A 77 45.52 -8.88 -4.93
C THR A 77 45.46 -10.38 -5.11
N LEU A 78 44.33 -10.92 -5.58
CA LEU A 78 44.20 -12.36 -5.87
C LEU A 78 45.20 -12.84 -6.93
N TYR A 79 45.40 -12.09 -8.01
CA TYR A 79 46.38 -12.45 -9.04
C TYR A 79 47.82 -12.44 -8.52
N LYS A 80 48.19 -11.44 -7.72
CA LYS A 80 49.53 -11.38 -7.09
C LYS A 80 49.78 -12.54 -6.15
N LEU A 81 48.80 -12.85 -5.29
CA LEU A 81 48.87 -13.99 -4.38
C LEU A 81 48.95 -15.31 -5.15
N TRP A 82 48.15 -15.47 -6.21
CA TRP A 82 48.13 -16.68 -7.03
C TRP A 82 49.46 -16.89 -7.77
N ASP A 83 50.01 -15.82 -8.37
CA ASP A 83 51.31 -15.84 -9.03
C ASP A 83 52.42 -16.26 -8.05
N GLU A 84 52.39 -15.73 -6.81
CA GLU A 84 53.36 -16.10 -5.78
C GLU A 84 53.19 -17.55 -5.31
N ILE A 85 51.96 -18.04 -5.16
CA ILE A 85 51.69 -19.47 -4.86
C ILE A 85 52.30 -20.37 -5.93
N LEU A 86 52.11 -20.04 -7.21
CA LEU A 86 52.65 -20.82 -8.31
C LEU A 86 54.19 -20.81 -8.31
N ARG A 87 54.82 -19.66 -8.03
CA ARG A 87 56.29 -19.58 -7.89
C ARG A 87 56.83 -20.51 -6.81
N VAL A 88 56.16 -20.60 -5.66
CA VAL A 88 56.58 -21.47 -4.55
C VAL A 88 56.30 -22.94 -4.87
N ASN A 89 55.16 -23.25 -5.49
CA ASN A 89 54.78 -24.63 -5.82
C ASN A 89 55.66 -25.25 -6.92
N SER A 90 56.18 -24.44 -7.86
CA SER A 90 57.04 -24.93 -8.94
C SER A 90 58.46 -25.35 -8.51
N TYR A 91 58.90 -25.05 -7.28
CA TYR A 91 60.23 -25.42 -6.76
C TYR A 91 60.14 -26.16 -5.40
N PRO A 92 59.93 -27.49 -5.41
CA PRO A 92 59.51 -28.25 -4.22
C PRO A 92 60.59 -28.46 -3.14
N TYR A 93 61.85 -28.09 -3.39
CA TYR A 93 63.00 -28.58 -2.60
C TYR A 93 63.53 -27.62 -1.52
N HIS A 94 62.95 -26.43 -1.34
CA HIS A 94 63.41 -25.48 -0.32
C HIS A 94 62.28 -24.99 0.59
N ASP A 95 62.59 -24.88 1.88
CA ASP A 95 61.76 -24.32 2.96
C ASP A 95 61.51 -22.81 2.77
N LYS A 96 60.73 -22.45 1.74
CA LYS A 96 60.36 -21.06 1.41
C LYS A 96 58.94 -20.70 1.86
N ARG A 97 58.29 -21.56 2.66
CA ARG A 97 56.93 -21.28 3.19
C ARG A 97 56.91 -19.97 3.98
N GLY A 98 57.97 -19.66 4.73
CA GLY A 98 58.12 -18.40 5.45
C GLY A 98 58.12 -17.16 4.54
N ASN A 99 58.72 -17.25 3.35
CA ASN A 99 58.78 -16.13 2.40
C ASN A 99 57.40 -15.86 1.77
N PHE A 100 56.64 -16.91 1.45
CA PHE A 100 55.26 -16.76 0.98
C PHE A 100 54.38 -16.13 2.05
N THR A 101 54.43 -16.66 3.28
CA THR A 101 53.62 -16.14 4.37
C THR A 101 53.89 -14.66 4.59
N LEU A 102 55.16 -14.23 4.59
CA LEU A 102 55.53 -12.82 4.75
C LEU A 102 55.01 -11.94 3.60
N TYR A 103 55.16 -12.39 2.34
CA TYR A 103 54.64 -11.67 1.18
C TYR A 103 53.11 -11.57 1.19
N ALA A 104 52.43 -12.69 1.47
CA ALA A 104 50.99 -12.74 1.53
C ALA A 104 50.44 -11.83 2.64
N THR A 105 51.07 -11.80 3.81
CA THR A 105 50.68 -10.87 4.88
C THR A 105 50.85 -9.41 4.45
N GLU A 106 51.96 -9.05 3.80
CA GLU A 106 52.19 -7.66 3.34
C GLU A 106 51.16 -7.22 2.28
N GLU A 107 50.84 -8.09 1.32
CA GLU A 107 49.85 -7.78 0.28
C GLU A 107 48.43 -7.73 0.84
N LEU A 108 48.11 -8.58 1.83
CA LEU A 108 46.83 -8.54 2.55
C LEU A 108 46.71 -7.29 3.42
N GLU A 109 47.77 -6.82 4.09
CA GLU A 109 47.77 -5.57 4.84
C GLU A 109 47.48 -4.36 3.92
N LYS A 110 48.07 -4.33 2.73
CA LYS A 110 47.79 -3.30 1.71
C LYS A 110 46.34 -3.34 1.24
N PHE A 111 45.80 -4.54 1.03
CA PHE A 111 44.41 -4.73 0.65
C PHE A 111 43.46 -4.32 1.79
N GLU A 112 43.77 -4.68 3.03
CA GLU A 112 43.01 -4.30 4.21
C GLU A 112 42.96 -2.77 4.36
N ALA A 113 44.10 -2.09 4.25
CA ALA A 113 44.17 -0.63 4.30
C ALA A 113 43.29 0.03 3.21
N THR A 114 43.30 -0.55 2.01
CA THR A 114 42.42 -0.14 0.90
C THR A 114 40.93 -0.32 1.26
N VAL A 115 40.57 -1.48 1.81
CA VAL A 115 39.18 -1.79 2.17
C VAL A 115 38.71 -0.83 3.26
N ILE A 116 39.52 -0.60 4.30
CA ILE A 116 39.23 0.36 5.37
C ILE A 116 38.97 1.75 4.78
N GLN A 117 39.81 2.21 3.85
CA GLN A 117 39.64 3.49 3.19
C GLN A 117 38.32 3.56 2.39
N GLN A 118 37.96 2.51 1.65
CA GLN A 118 36.72 2.46 0.89
C GLN A 118 35.49 2.38 1.81
N VAL A 119 35.57 1.65 2.93
CA VAL A 119 34.50 1.58 3.93
C VAL A 119 34.24 2.95 4.54
N GLN A 120 35.29 3.73 4.84
CA GLN A 120 35.14 5.13 5.29
C GLN A 120 34.43 6.01 4.26
N GLN A 121 34.57 5.72 2.96
CA GLN A 121 33.87 6.41 1.88
C GLN A 121 32.43 5.91 1.67
N GLY A 122 32.01 4.87 2.38
CA GLY A 122 30.65 4.35 2.37
C GLY A 122 30.48 3.02 1.63
N PHE A 123 31.55 2.33 1.27
CA PHE A 123 31.49 0.96 0.78
C PHE A 123 31.02 0.01 1.89
N ASP A 124 30.04 -0.84 1.62
CA ASP A 124 29.35 -1.64 2.63
C ASP A 124 29.77 -3.12 2.65
N GLY A 125 30.66 -3.54 1.74
CA GLY A 125 31.14 -4.92 1.65
C GLY A 125 30.09 -5.96 1.22
N ARG A 126 28.86 -5.54 0.90
CA ARG A 126 27.78 -6.47 0.52
C ARG A 126 27.80 -6.85 -0.96
N THR A 127 28.73 -6.26 -1.70
CA THR A 127 28.91 -6.53 -3.12
C THR A 127 29.49 -7.93 -3.33
N ARG A 128 28.65 -8.85 -3.79
CA ARG A 128 29.11 -10.16 -4.28
C ARG A 128 29.27 -10.12 -5.80
N PRO A 129 30.22 -10.88 -6.36
CA PRO A 129 30.29 -11.09 -7.81
C PRO A 129 28.94 -11.60 -8.33
N GLY A 130 28.33 -10.86 -9.26
CA GLY A 130 27.02 -11.20 -9.83
C GLY A 130 25.79 -10.78 -9.02
N ALA A 131 25.94 -10.07 -7.90
CA ALA A 131 24.79 -9.48 -7.20
C ALA A 131 24.33 -8.18 -7.88
N ASP A 132 23.02 -7.96 -7.90
CA ASP A 132 22.45 -6.70 -8.38
C ASP A 132 22.89 -5.51 -7.51
N PRO A 133 23.01 -4.30 -8.07
CA PRO A 133 23.28 -3.08 -7.30
C PRO A 133 22.07 -2.72 -6.42
N ASP A 134 22.37 -2.17 -5.25
CA ASP A 134 21.37 -1.76 -4.27
C ASP A 134 20.59 -0.53 -4.76
N TRP A 135 21.26 0.39 -5.47
CA TRP A 135 20.64 1.55 -6.12
C TRP A 135 20.07 1.22 -7.50
N ASN A 136 19.32 0.13 -7.60
CA ASN A 136 18.39 -0.07 -8.72
C ASN A 136 17.10 0.74 -8.51
N TYR A 137 16.25 0.85 -9.53
CA TYR A 137 15.04 1.70 -9.46
C TYR A 137 14.11 1.32 -8.30
N PHE A 138 13.90 0.02 -8.06
CA PHE A 138 13.06 -0.46 -6.97
C PHE A 138 13.70 -0.25 -5.59
N GLY A 139 15.02 -0.41 -5.48
CA GLY A 139 15.80 -0.10 -4.29
C GLY A 139 15.73 1.39 -3.93
N ALA A 140 15.82 2.27 -4.94
CA ALA A 140 15.66 3.71 -4.76
C ALA A 140 14.23 4.10 -4.37
N ILE A 141 13.20 3.45 -4.93
CA ILE A 141 11.80 3.61 -4.49
C ILE A 141 11.65 3.18 -3.04
N LEU A 142 12.19 2.01 -2.66
CA LEU A 142 12.12 1.52 -1.30
C LEU A 142 12.81 2.47 -0.32
N TYR A 143 13.97 3.01 -0.70
CA TYR A 143 14.64 4.07 0.05
C TYR A 143 13.73 5.30 0.22
N ALA A 144 13.13 5.79 -0.87
CA ALA A 144 12.22 6.94 -0.83
C ALA A 144 10.99 6.70 0.07
N VAL A 145 10.39 5.51 0.02
CA VAL A 145 9.25 5.11 0.88
C VAL A 145 9.65 5.05 2.35
N THR A 146 10.78 4.42 2.65
CA THR A 146 11.26 4.25 4.03
C THR A 146 11.71 5.57 4.66
N LEU A 147 12.15 6.52 3.83
CA LEU A 147 12.48 7.88 4.21
C LEU A 147 11.23 8.70 4.58
N VAL A 148 10.20 8.74 3.71
CA VAL A 148 8.96 9.50 4.01
C VAL A 148 8.11 8.87 5.09
N SER A 149 8.15 7.55 5.24
CA SER A 149 7.47 6.83 6.31
C SER A 149 8.21 6.89 7.65
N THR A 150 9.38 7.52 7.69
CA THR A 150 10.23 7.63 8.88
C THR A 150 10.65 6.28 9.49
N ILE A 151 10.57 5.19 8.72
CA ILE A 151 11.02 3.85 9.15
C ILE A 151 12.55 3.80 9.17
N GLY A 152 13.18 4.23 8.08
CA GLY A 152 14.63 4.35 7.98
C GLY A 152 15.44 3.08 8.30
N TYR A 153 15.28 2.00 7.52
CA TYR A 153 16.00 0.73 7.76
C TYR A 153 17.53 0.85 7.81
N GLY A 154 18.12 1.85 7.14
CA GLY A 154 19.56 2.10 7.15
C GLY A 154 20.41 1.13 6.32
N HIS A 155 19.83 0.06 5.76
CA HIS A 155 20.58 -0.88 4.90
C HIS A 155 21.06 -0.24 3.58
N ILE A 156 20.25 0.64 2.98
CA ILE A 156 20.60 1.49 1.84
C ILE A 156 20.60 2.93 2.31
N THR A 157 21.70 3.65 2.08
CA THR A 157 21.88 5.05 2.52
C THR A 157 22.66 5.84 1.49
N THR A 158 22.28 7.10 1.29
CA THR A 158 22.98 8.02 0.38
C THR A 158 24.39 8.30 0.89
N LYS A 159 25.41 8.01 0.07
CA LYS A 159 26.80 8.23 0.44
C LYS A 159 27.30 9.58 -0.07
N THR A 160 26.78 10.03 -1.21
CA THR A 160 27.17 11.30 -1.82
C THR A 160 26.66 12.51 -1.04
N VAL A 161 27.38 13.64 -1.12
CA VAL A 161 26.95 14.89 -0.49
C VAL A 161 25.62 15.39 -1.10
N ALA A 162 25.49 15.29 -2.43
CA ALA A 162 24.26 15.66 -3.13
C ALA A 162 23.07 14.79 -2.71
N GLY A 163 23.26 13.47 -2.60
CA GLY A 163 22.27 12.53 -2.11
C GLY A 163 21.82 12.87 -0.68
N LYS A 164 22.76 13.18 0.22
CA LYS A 164 22.44 13.59 1.60
C LYS A 164 21.59 14.86 1.66
N ILE A 165 21.92 15.88 0.88
CA ILE A 165 21.14 17.12 0.79
C ILE A 165 19.75 16.85 0.22
N ALA A 166 19.68 16.06 -0.87
CA ALA A 166 18.42 15.65 -1.47
C ALA A 166 17.54 14.89 -0.48
N THR A 167 18.10 13.99 0.33
CA THR A 167 17.41 13.25 1.40
C THR A 167 16.77 14.19 2.41
N VAL A 168 17.51 15.19 2.90
CA VAL A 168 16.97 16.17 3.85
C VAL A 168 15.80 16.95 3.24
N LEU A 169 15.99 17.52 2.05
CA LEU A 169 14.95 18.29 1.36
C LEU A 169 13.71 17.43 1.04
N TYR A 170 13.92 16.23 0.54
CA TYR A 170 12.84 15.29 0.21
C TYR A 170 12.08 14.82 1.47
N SER A 171 12.77 14.63 2.59
CA SER A 171 12.12 14.28 3.86
C SER A 171 11.26 15.42 4.42
N ALA A 172 11.70 16.67 4.28
CA ALA A 172 11.00 17.85 4.81
C ALA A 172 9.58 18.00 4.21
N PHE A 173 9.41 17.74 2.92
CA PHE A 173 8.09 17.74 2.26
C PHE A 173 7.39 16.39 2.31
N GLY A 174 8.15 15.30 2.29
CA GLY A 174 7.62 13.93 2.24
C GLY A 174 6.94 13.49 3.53
N VAL A 175 7.49 13.84 4.70
CA VAL A 175 6.92 13.43 6.00
C VAL A 175 5.54 14.06 6.25
N PRO A 176 5.31 15.38 6.06
CA PRO A 176 3.97 15.95 6.15
C PRO A 176 2.97 15.34 5.15
N LEU A 177 3.42 15.08 3.92
CA LEU A 177 2.59 14.45 2.90
C LEU A 177 2.18 13.01 3.29
N MET A 178 3.13 12.24 3.84
CA MET A 178 2.88 10.88 4.33
C MET A 178 1.91 10.88 5.52
N MET A 179 2.05 11.84 6.45
CA MET A 179 1.10 12.01 7.57
C MET A 179 -0.32 12.28 7.07
N LEU A 180 -0.50 13.16 6.08
CA LEU A 180 -1.81 13.44 5.48
C LEU A 180 -2.38 12.19 4.77
N PHE A 181 -1.52 11.46 4.06
CA PHE A 181 -1.89 10.23 3.37
C PHE A 181 -2.40 9.15 4.36
N VAL A 182 -1.64 8.89 5.43
CA VAL A 182 -2.01 7.91 6.47
C VAL A 182 -3.31 8.31 7.17
N ALA A 183 -3.52 9.59 7.48
CA ALA A 183 -4.76 10.06 8.10
C ALA A 183 -6.00 9.79 7.21
N ASN A 184 -5.87 10.03 5.90
CA ASN A 184 -6.96 9.80 4.95
C ASN A 184 -7.23 8.30 4.74
N ILE A 185 -6.18 7.48 4.67
CA ILE A 185 -6.30 6.01 4.65
C ILE A 185 -6.96 5.49 5.92
N GLY A 186 -6.53 5.98 7.09
CA GLY A 186 -7.07 5.56 8.39
C GLY A 186 -8.57 5.83 8.49
N SER A 187 -9.04 7.00 8.05
CA SER A 187 -10.48 7.31 7.99
C SER A 187 -11.25 6.35 7.08
N THR A 188 -10.66 5.97 5.95
CA THR A 188 -11.29 5.08 4.96
C THR A 188 -11.31 3.64 5.48
N MET A 189 -10.21 3.16 6.06
CA MET A 189 -10.13 1.85 6.73
C MET A 189 -11.11 1.75 7.89
N ALA A 190 -11.23 2.78 8.74
CA ALA A 190 -12.16 2.75 9.87
C ALA A 190 -13.62 2.58 9.41
N LYS A 191 -14.03 3.27 8.34
CA LYS A 191 -15.37 3.09 7.73
C LYS A 191 -15.55 1.70 7.15
N LEU A 192 -14.53 1.17 6.49
CA LEU A 192 -14.55 -0.19 5.95
C LEU A 192 -14.70 -1.21 7.08
N PHE A 193 -13.93 -1.08 8.16
CA PHE A 193 -14.05 -1.93 9.34
C PHE A 193 -15.44 -1.82 9.97
N ALA A 194 -15.95 -0.61 10.20
CA ALA A 194 -17.30 -0.43 10.74
C ALA A 194 -18.37 -1.08 9.85
N PHE A 195 -18.23 -0.98 8.52
CA PHE A 195 -19.11 -1.67 7.57
C PHE A 195 -19.00 -3.19 7.69
N VAL A 196 -17.78 -3.74 7.69
CA VAL A 196 -17.53 -5.18 7.82
C VAL A 196 -18.08 -5.71 9.16
N PHE A 197 -17.79 -5.05 10.28
CA PHE A 197 -18.33 -5.41 11.59
C PHE A 197 -19.86 -5.35 11.63
N SER A 198 -20.46 -4.33 11.03
CA SER A 198 -21.92 -4.21 10.93
C SER A 198 -22.52 -5.36 10.11
N ARG A 199 -21.88 -5.75 9.00
CA ARG A 199 -22.31 -6.88 8.15
C ARG A 199 -22.16 -8.21 8.89
N ILE A 200 -21.05 -8.42 9.61
CA ILE A 200 -20.85 -9.61 10.46
C ILE A 200 -21.93 -9.67 11.55
N LYS A 201 -22.20 -8.55 12.25
CA LYS A 201 -23.26 -8.49 13.27
C LYS A 201 -24.64 -8.77 12.68
N ILE A 202 -24.96 -8.24 11.50
CA ILE A 202 -26.23 -8.53 10.80
C ILE A 202 -26.33 -10.01 10.44
N ILE A 203 -25.26 -10.61 9.88
CA ILE A 203 -25.24 -12.04 9.56
C ILE A 203 -25.40 -12.89 10.82
N PHE A 204 -24.74 -12.53 11.93
CA PHE A 204 -24.83 -13.24 13.20
C PHE A 204 -26.21 -13.07 13.87
N CYS A 205 -26.77 -11.85 13.91
CA CYS A 205 -28.11 -11.57 14.42
C CYS A 205 -29.19 -12.25 13.57
N CYS A 206 -29.09 -12.23 12.24
CA CYS A 206 -30.04 -12.92 11.38
C CYS A 206 -29.94 -14.46 11.52
N ARG A 207 -28.73 -15.02 11.69
CA ARG A 207 -28.54 -16.46 12.01
C ARG A 207 -29.10 -16.83 13.38
N TRP A 208 -28.96 -15.97 14.40
CA TRP A 208 -29.52 -16.21 15.73
C TRP A 208 -31.05 -16.12 15.72
N ARG A 209 -31.62 -15.06 15.13
CA ARG A 209 -33.08 -14.86 15.09
C ARG A 209 -33.81 -15.99 14.37
N ASN A 210 -33.18 -16.58 13.35
CA ASN A 210 -33.75 -17.72 12.62
C ASN A 210 -33.73 -19.04 13.42
N LYS A 211 -32.78 -19.21 14.36
CA LYS A 211 -32.81 -20.33 15.32
C LYS A 211 -33.93 -20.17 16.36
N ASN A 212 -34.15 -18.97 16.89
CA ASN A 212 -35.21 -18.74 17.89
C ASN A 212 -36.64 -18.72 17.31
N LYS A 213 -36.83 -18.33 16.04
CA LYS A 213 -38.15 -18.41 15.37
C LYS A 213 -38.65 -19.85 15.21
N ARG A 214 -37.76 -20.82 14.99
CA ARG A 214 -38.13 -22.25 14.89
C ARG A 214 -38.54 -22.87 16.24
N VAL A 215 -38.09 -22.29 17.36
CA VAL A 215 -38.49 -22.72 18.71
C VAL A 215 -39.83 -22.10 19.11
N SER A 216 -40.08 -20.83 18.75
CA SER A 216 -41.34 -20.14 19.07
C SER A 216 -42.54 -20.60 18.24
N LEU A 217 -42.33 -21.10 17.01
CA LEU A 217 -43.40 -21.67 16.19
C LEU A 217 -43.78 -23.12 16.58
N LYS A 218 -43.07 -23.72 17.55
CA LYS A 218 -43.34 -25.10 18.02
C LYS A 218 -44.05 -25.15 19.38
N LYS A 219 -44.35 -24.00 20.00
CA LYS A 219 -45.13 -23.89 21.24
C LYS A 219 -46.38 -23.04 20.97
N THR A 220 -47.43 -23.72 20.53
CA THR A 220 -48.86 -23.60 20.91
C THR A 220 -49.73 -24.07 19.74
N PRO A 221 -50.29 -25.28 19.83
CA PRO A 221 -51.57 -25.58 19.20
C PRO A 221 -52.51 -26.21 20.23
N GLN A 222 -53.24 -25.41 21.02
CA GLN A 222 -54.39 -25.93 21.78
C GLN A 222 -55.31 -24.84 22.34
N GLN A 223 -55.91 -24.00 21.50
CA GLN A 223 -57.02 -23.15 21.96
C GLN A 223 -58.11 -22.90 20.89
N ASP A 224 -57.80 -22.95 19.60
CA ASP A 224 -58.78 -22.69 18.51
C ASP A 224 -59.74 -23.86 18.21
N ASP A 225 -59.37 -25.11 18.53
CA ASP A 225 -60.19 -26.27 18.15
C ASP A 225 -61.46 -26.43 19.03
N LYS A 226 -61.44 -25.87 20.25
CA LYS A 226 -62.55 -26.02 21.20
C LYS A 226 -63.73 -25.11 20.86
N GLU A 227 -63.47 -23.87 20.43
CA GLU A 227 -64.54 -22.92 20.11
C GLU A 227 -65.30 -23.33 18.84
N THR A 228 -64.59 -23.93 17.87
CA THR A 228 -65.19 -24.46 16.65
C THR A 228 -66.07 -25.68 16.94
N THR A 229 -65.63 -26.58 17.83
CA THR A 229 -66.41 -27.78 18.20
C THR A 229 -67.70 -27.41 18.94
N ILE A 230 -67.67 -26.43 19.85
CA ILE A 230 -68.86 -25.98 20.60
C ILE A 230 -69.92 -25.38 19.66
N LYS A 231 -69.52 -24.57 18.68
CA LYS A 231 -70.45 -23.94 17.72
C LYS A 231 -71.13 -24.95 16.79
N ILE A 232 -70.44 -26.03 16.42
CA ILE A 232 -71.01 -27.09 15.59
C ILE A 232 -72.07 -27.87 16.38
N ASP A 233 -71.81 -28.16 17.65
CA ASP A 233 -72.73 -28.94 18.49
C ASP A 233 -74.01 -28.15 18.80
N GLU A 234 -73.91 -26.83 19.05
CA GLU A 234 -75.07 -25.96 19.25
C GLU A 234 -76.01 -25.96 18.04
N GLN A 235 -75.46 -25.86 16.82
CA GLN A 235 -76.26 -25.86 15.59
C GLN A 235 -76.96 -27.19 15.32
N GLN A 236 -76.36 -28.32 15.72
CA GLN A 236 -76.97 -29.64 15.58
C GLN A 236 -78.14 -29.83 16.55
N ILE A 237 -78.04 -29.29 17.77
CA ILE A 237 -79.13 -29.33 18.76
C ILE A 237 -80.33 -28.52 18.27
N THR A 238 -80.12 -27.30 17.75
CA THR A 238 -81.23 -26.46 17.24
C THR A 238 -81.92 -27.06 16.02
N LYS A 239 -81.17 -27.73 15.12
CA LYS A 239 -81.79 -28.43 13.99
C LYS A 239 -82.64 -29.61 14.44
N LYS A 240 -82.20 -30.37 15.44
CA LYS A 240 -82.98 -31.51 15.97
C LYS A 240 -84.24 -31.05 16.70
N SER A 241 -84.22 -29.94 17.43
CA SER A 241 -85.42 -29.40 18.09
C SER A 241 -86.46 -28.94 17.05
N ASN A 242 -86.03 -28.22 16.01
CA ASN A 242 -86.93 -27.72 14.97
C ASN A 242 -87.58 -28.85 14.16
N LEU A 243 -86.85 -29.95 13.91
CA LEU A 243 -87.38 -31.12 13.21
C LEU A 243 -88.40 -31.91 14.05
N LYS A 244 -88.23 -31.93 15.39
CA LYS A 244 -89.22 -32.56 16.29
C LYS A 244 -90.51 -31.75 16.35
N GLN A 245 -90.42 -30.42 16.38
CA GLN A 245 -91.58 -29.53 16.38
C GLN A 245 -92.40 -29.67 15.09
N THR A 246 -91.73 -29.67 13.93
CA THR A 246 -92.42 -29.84 12.64
C THR A 246 -93.10 -31.20 12.49
N LYS A 247 -92.53 -32.27 13.02
CA LYS A 247 -93.18 -33.60 13.02
C LYS A 247 -94.39 -33.65 13.96
N ALA A 248 -94.31 -33.02 15.13
CA ALA A 248 -95.44 -32.94 16.06
C ALA A 248 -96.60 -32.11 15.50
N ASP A 249 -96.29 -31.03 14.76
CA ASP A 249 -97.30 -30.18 14.12
C ASP A 249 -97.98 -30.89 12.92
N GLN A 250 -97.27 -31.77 12.20
CA GLN A 250 -97.86 -32.59 11.13
C GLN A 250 -98.77 -33.72 11.66
N GLU A 251 -98.44 -34.36 12.77
CA GLU A 251 -99.27 -35.42 13.37
C GLU A 251 -100.59 -34.90 13.99
N LEU A 252 -100.70 -33.59 14.26
CA LEU A 252 -101.90 -32.93 14.79
C LEU A 252 -102.88 -32.47 13.70
N LEU A 253 -102.47 -32.47 12.43
CA LEU A 253 -103.31 -32.10 11.27
C LEU A 253 -103.90 -33.33 10.55
N GLU A 254 -103.45 -34.55 10.86
CA GLU A 254 -103.93 -35.81 10.26
C GLU A 254 -104.83 -36.64 11.21
N LYS A 255 -105.33 -36.06 12.31
CA LYS A 255 -106.33 -36.65 13.22
C LYS A 255 -107.54 -35.75 13.38
#